data_AF-A0A3M3ZKI0-F1
#
_entry.id   AF-A0A3M3ZKI0-F1
#
_cell.length_a   1.000
_cell.length_b   1.000
_cell.length_c   1.000
_cell.angle_alpha   90.00
_cell.angle_beta   90.00
_cell.angle_gamma   90.00
#
_symmetry.space_group_name_H-M   'P 1'
#
loop_
_entity.id
_entity.type
_entity.pdbx_description
1 polymer ?
#
loop_
_entity_poly.entity_id
_entity_poly.type
_entity_poly.pdbx_seq_one_letter_code
_entity_poly.pdbx_strand_id
1 'polypeptide(L)'
;MRFPRSVTLIEKLSERFAVTDLCSVFEINRSRYYDYLKQRDRIDPDRERLKAEAIRLHAQSRGSMGARNLSAALKAQGESVGRFLAGRLMAETDLHSCQRRPRPYRHSVVQSRFAENLLERQFEVSAPNQVWCGDITYIWAGTHWVYLAVSYTHL
;
A
#
# COMPACT_ATOMS: atom_id res chain seq x y z
N MET A 1 14.31 4.51 12.66
CA MET A 1 14.75 4.37 14.07
C MET A 1 15.42 3.01 14.19
N ARG A 2 16.76 2.97 14.34
CA ARG A 2 17.57 1.75 14.24
C ARG A 2 18.19 1.41 15.60
N PHE A 3 17.40 1.04 16.61
CA PHE A 3 17.92 0.47 17.88
C PHE A 3 17.05 -0.61 18.61
N PRO A 4 15.96 -1.20 18.08
CA PRO A 4 15.22 -2.21 18.84
C PRO A 4 16.08 -3.42 19.22
N ARG A 5 16.86 -3.95 18.27
CA ARG A 5 17.60 -5.20 18.45
C ARG A 5 18.71 -5.10 19.51
N SER A 6 19.52 -4.04 19.46
CA SER A 6 20.64 -3.87 20.38
C SER A 6 20.15 -3.67 21.82
N VAL A 7 19.07 -2.91 22.03
CA VAL A 7 18.48 -2.75 23.37
C VAL A 7 17.92 -4.07 23.89
N THR A 8 17.17 -4.82 23.07
CA THR A 8 16.68 -6.15 23.47
C THR A 8 17.80 -7.13 23.81
N LEU A 9 18.95 -7.06 23.11
CA LEU A 9 20.13 -7.86 23.42
C LEU A 9 20.78 -7.44 24.73
N ILE A 10 20.91 -6.13 24.98
CA ILE A 10 21.42 -5.60 26.26
C ILE A 10 20.53 -6.06 27.41
N GLU A 11 19.20 -5.99 27.27
CA GLU A 11 18.26 -6.45 28.31
C GLU A 11 18.38 -7.95 28.61
N LYS A 12 18.58 -8.79 27.59
CA LYS A 12 18.77 -10.23 27.80
C LYS A 12 20.12 -10.58 28.43
N LEU A 13 21.15 -9.78 28.17
CA LEU A 13 22.51 -10.02 28.66
C LEU A 13 22.80 -9.33 29.98
N SER A 14 21.98 -8.36 30.39
CA SER A 14 22.15 -7.61 31.65
C SER A 14 21.97 -8.49 32.89
N GLU A 15 21.36 -9.67 32.75
CA GLU A 15 21.30 -10.70 33.80
C GLU A 15 22.70 -11.24 34.17
N ARG A 16 23.67 -11.17 33.25
CA ARG A 16 25.00 -11.78 33.41
C ARG A 16 26.15 -10.79 33.35
N PHE A 17 25.95 -9.64 32.70
CA PHE A 17 27.00 -8.64 32.46
C PHE A 17 26.51 -7.24 32.84
N ALA A 18 27.43 -6.36 33.22
CA ALA A 18 27.08 -5.00 33.56
C ALA A 18 26.57 -4.25 32.32
N VAL A 19 25.46 -3.50 32.48
CA VAL A 19 24.85 -2.70 31.40
C VAL A 19 25.85 -1.70 30.81
N THR A 20 26.78 -1.18 31.62
CA THR A 20 27.85 -0.26 31.16
C THR A 20 28.76 -0.92 30.11
N ASP A 21 29.14 -2.18 30.33
CA ASP A 21 30.03 -2.91 29.42
C ASP A 21 29.27 -3.30 28.15
N LEU A 22 28.03 -3.76 28.30
CA LEU A 22 27.15 -4.09 27.17
C LEU A 22 26.88 -2.86 26.29
N CYS A 23 26.58 -1.70 26.89
CA CYS A 23 26.41 -0.45 26.16
C CYS A 23 27.68 -0.06 25.39
N SER A 24 28.85 -0.30 25.97
CA SER A 24 30.14 -0.04 25.30
C SER A 24 30.36 -0.98 24.10
N VAL A 25 30.08 -2.28 24.27
CA VAL A 25 30.20 -3.30 23.20
C VAL A 25 29.25 -3.02 22.02
N PHE A 26 28.03 -2.57 22.31
CA PHE A 26 27.04 -2.24 21.28
C PHE A 26 27.12 -0.79 20.77
N GLU A 27 28.14 -0.02 21.20
CA GLU A 27 28.34 1.39 20.84
C GLU A 27 27.13 2.28 21.11
N ILE A 28 26.40 2.00 22.21
CA ILE A 28 25.25 2.79 22.66
C ILE A 28 25.65 3.65 23.85
N ASN A 29 25.32 4.94 23.79
CA ASN A 29 25.49 5.80 24.96
C ASN A 29 24.54 5.35 26.10
N ARG A 30 25.08 5.21 27.31
CA ARG A 30 24.32 4.76 28.48
C ARG A 30 23.13 5.66 28.79
N SER A 31 23.23 6.98 28.62
CA SER A 31 22.08 7.88 28.84
C SER A 31 20.95 7.59 27.86
N ARG A 32 21.28 7.38 26.57
CA ARG A 32 20.32 7.00 25.54
C ARG A 32 19.63 5.66 25.83
N TYR A 33 20.35 4.68 26.38
CA TYR A 33 19.76 3.40 26.77
C TYR A 33 18.67 3.59 27.83
N TYR A 34 18.97 4.32 28.91
CA TYR A 34 17.99 4.58 29.97
C TYR A 34 16.87 5.53 29.53
N ASP A 35 17.16 6.53 28.70
CA ASP A 35 16.13 7.40 28.12
C ASP A 35 15.16 6.60 27.25
N TYR A 36 15.67 5.65 26.45
CA TYR A 36 14.85 4.75 25.65
C TYR A 36 13.96 3.88 26.54
N LEU A 37 14.50 3.26 27.59
CA LEU A 37 13.71 2.46 28.52
C LEU A 37 12.60 3.28 29.18
N LYS A 38 12.92 4.50 29.64
CA LYS A 38 11.95 5.42 30.25
C LYS A 38 10.84 5.83 29.28
N GLN A 39 11.17 5.98 27.99
CA GLN A 39 10.20 6.36 26.96
C GLN A 39 9.39 5.17 26.43
N ARG A 40 9.94 3.95 26.47
CA ARG A 40 9.28 2.74 25.94
C ARG A 40 7.96 2.46 26.64
N ASP A 41 7.95 2.57 27.96
CA ASP A 41 6.79 2.21 28.78
C ASP A 41 5.85 3.41 29.02
N ARG A 42 6.14 4.56 28.38
CA ARG A 42 5.27 5.73 28.45
C ARG A 42 4.08 5.53 27.53
N ILE A 43 2.90 5.36 28.13
CA ILE A 43 1.63 5.40 27.41
C ILE A 43 1.37 6.85 27.00
N ASP A 44 1.21 7.06 25.70
CA ASP A 44 0.77 8.33 25.12
C ASP A 44 -0.72 8.20 24.80
N PRO A 45 -1.62 8.84 25.59
CA PRO A 45 -3.07 8.70 25.41
C PRO A 45 -3.54 9.09 24.02
N ASP A 46 -2.93 10.12 23.41
CA ASP A 46 -3.27 10.55 22.06
C ASP A 46 -2.88 9.51 21.03
N ARG A 47 -1.74 8.85 21.22
CA ARG A 47 -1.30 7.78 20.34
C ARG A 47 -2.20 6.55 20.43
N GLU A 48 -2.62 6.17 21.63
CA GLU A 48 -3.56 5.05 21.80
C GLU A 48 -4.93 5.37 21.19
N ARG A 49 -5.40 6.61 21.33
CA ARG A 49 -6.61 7.09 20.65
C ARG A 49 -6.49 6.99 19.12
N LEU A 50 -5.35 7.41 18.56
CA LEU A 50 -5.08 7.29 17.13
C LEU A 50 -5.00 5.84 16.65
N LYS A 51 -4.47 4.92 17.46
CA LYS A 51 -4.47 3.48 17.16
C LYS A 51 -5.88 2.92 17.12
N ALA A 52 -6.72 3.25 18.10
CA ALA A 52 -8.11 2.84 18.13
C ALA A 52 -8.87 3.33 16.89
N GLU A 53 -8.67 4.59 16.51
CA GLU A 53 -9.29 5.17 15.33
C GLU A 53 -8.78 4.53 14.02
N ALA A 54 -7.49 4.21 13.95
CA ALA A 54 -6.92 3.49 12.82
C ALA A 54 -7.56 2.10 12.63
N ILE A 55 -7.76 1.35 13.72
CA ILE A 55 -8.45 0.04 13.71
C ILE A 55 -9.89 0.21 13.24
N ARG A 56 -10.61 1.21 13.76
CA ARG A 56 -12.01 1.48 13.41
C ARG A 56 -12.17 1.78 11.91
N LEU A 57 -11.34 2.66 11.37
CA LEU A 57 -11.36 3.04 9.95
C LEU A 57 -10.95 1.87 9.03
N HIS A 58 -9.96 1.09 9.44
CA HIS A 58 -9.55 -0.10 8.70
C HIS A 58 -10.68 -1.13 8.63
N ALA A 59 -11.36 -1.39 9.75
CA ALA A 59 -12.53 -2.26 9.80
C ALA A 59 -13.69 -1.73 8.94
N GLN A 60 -13.97 -0.41 8.96
CA GLN A 60 -14.98 0.22 8.11
C GLN A 60 -14.70 0.00 6.62
N SER A 61 -13.42 -0.04 6.24
CA SER A 61 -12.97 -0.35 4.88
C SER A 61 -12.97 -1.84 4.53
N ARG A 62 -13.43 -2.71 5.43
CA ARG A 62 -13.31 -4.19 5.31
C ARG A 62 -11.85 -4.62 5.08
N GLY A 63 -10.93 -3.90 5.71
CA GLY A 63 -9.49 -4.13 5.63
C GLY A 63 -8.79 -3.65 4.36
N SER A 64 -9.45 -2.93 3.45
CA SER A 64 -8.80 -2.46 2.22
C SER A 64 -7.85 -1.28 2.45
N MET A 65 -8.06 -0.46 3.48
CA MET A 65 -7.25 0.75 3.70
C MET A 65 -5.78 0.44 3.99
N GLY A 66 -4.91 0.91 3.09
CA GLY A 66 -3.47 1.05 3.36
C GLY A 66 -3.12 2.42 3.97
N ALA A 67 -1.85 2.60 4.35
CA ALA A 67 -1.37 3.80 5.05
C ALA A 67 -1.72 5.14 4.38
N ARG A 68 -1.81 5.18 3.05
CA ARG A 68 -2.21 6.38 2.30
C ARG A 68 -3.68 6.73 2.55
N ASN A 69 -4.58 5.76 2.37
CA ASN A 69 -6.03 5.97 2.54
C ASN A 69 -6.37 6.18 4.02
N LEU A 70 -5.68 5.47 4.91
CA LEU A 70 -5.83 5.65 6.35
C LEU A 70 -5.42 7.06 6.80
N SER A 71 -4.29 7.58 6.30
CA SER A 71 -3.85 8.97 6.56
C SER A 71 -4.86 9.98 6.05
N ALA A 72 -5.45 9.76 4.86
CA ALA A 72 -6.49 10.64 4.33
C ALA A 72 -7.77 10.61 5.19
N ALA A 73 -8.20 9.42 5.62
CA ALA A 73 -9.39 9.26 6.46
C ALA A 73 -9.21 9.91 7.84
N LEU A 74 -8.07 9.71 8.50
CA LEU A 74 -7.74 10.36 9.77
C LEU A 74 -7.70 11.89 9.63
N LYS A 75 -7.12 12.41 8.55
CA LYS A 75 -7.13 13.85 8.26
C LYS A 75 -8.53 14.40 8.05
N ALA A 76 -9.41 13.66 7.40
CA ALA A 76 -10.81 14.05 7.21
C ALA A 76 -11.58 14.16 8.55
N GLN A 77 -11.06 13.54 9.61
CA GLN A 77 -11.60 13.63 10.97
C GLN A 77 -10.91 14.68 11.85
N GLY A 78 -10.02 15.50 11.26
CA GLY A 78 -9.28 16.54 11.98
C GLY A 78 -7.95 16.10 12.56
N GLU A 79 -7.51 14.85 12.32
CA GLU A 79 -6.24 14.35 12.84
C GLU A 79 -5.06 14.75 11.95
N SER A 80 -4.00 15.32 12.55
CA SER A 80 -2.77 15.66 11.83
C SER A 80 -1.85 14.44 11.63
N VAL A 81 -2.36 13.41 10.93
CA VAL A 81 -1.63 12.16 10.69
C VAL A 81 -1.12 12.08 9.26
N GLY A 82 0.20 12.19 9.09
CA GLY A 82 0.88 11.95 7.82
C GLY A 82 1.00 10.45 7.47
N ARG A 83 1.30 10.15 6.20
CA ARG A 83 1.42 8.77 5.68
C ARG A 83 2.39 7.89 6.49
N PHE A 84 3.54 8.44 6.91
CA PHE A 84 4.53 7.70 7.70
C PHE A 84 4.02 7.36 9.10
N LEU A 85 3.28 8.26 9.74
CA LEU A 85 2.67 7.99 11.03
C LEU A 85 1.54 6.97 10.89
N ALA A 86 0.67 7.10 9.88
CA ALA A 86 -0.35 6.09 9.58
C ALA A 86 0.26 4.70 9.35
N GLY A 87 1.38 4.61 8.62
CA GLY A 87 2.10 3.35 8.44
C GLY A 87 2.67 2.77 9.75
N ARG A 88 3.15 3.62 10.67
CA ARG A 88 3.58 3.19 12.00
C ARG A 88 2.41 2.70 12.85
N LEU A 89 1.29 3.43 12.85
CA LEU A 89 0.06 3.01 13.55
C LEU A 89 -0.41 1.65 13.04
N MET A 90 -0.43 1.43 11.72
CA MET A 90 -0.76 0.13 11.13
C MET A 90 0.19 -0.98 11.61
N ALA A 91 1.50 -0.74 11.62
CA ALA A 91 2.47 -1.73 12.09
C ALA A 91 2.34 -2.02 13.60
N GLU A 92 2.06 -0.99 14.41
CA GLU A 92 1.86 -1.11 15.87
C GLU A 92 0.56 -1.84 16.23
N THR A 93 -0.41 -1.89 15.32
CA THR A 93 -1.73 -2.52 15.50
C THR A 93 -1.94 -3.76 14.63
N ASP A 94 -0.88 -4.24 13.97
CA ASP A 94 -0.87 -5.36 13.04
C ASP A 94 -1.93 -5.28 11.91
N LEU A 95 -2.20 -4.06 11.43
CA LEU A 95 -3.12 -3.83 10.33
C LEU A 95 -2.41 -3.96 8.98
N HIS A 96 -2.95 -4.81 8.11
CA HIS A 96 -2.47 -5.02 6.74
C HIS A 96 -3.58 -4.70 5.75
N SER A 97 -3.22 -4.10 4.60
CA SER A 97 -4.20 -3.83 3.54
C SER A 97 -4.51 -5.13 2.78
N CYS A 98 -5.78 -5.51 2.78
CA CYS A 98 -6.33 -6.64 2.03
C CYS A 98 -6.58 -6.31 0.55
N GLN A 99 -6.24 -5.09 0.10
CA GLN A 99 -6.49 -4.68 -1.27
C GLN A 99 -5.66 -5.55 -2.23
N ARG A 100 -6.35 -6.27 -3.12
CA ARG A 100 -5.71 -7.12 -4.13
C ARG A 100 -4.85 -6.23 -5.02
N ARG A 101 -3.55 -6.55 -5.11
CA ARG A 101 -2.67 -5.90 -6.08
C ARG A 101 -3.17 -6.28 -7.49
N PRO A 102 -3.29 -5.32 -8.42
CA PRO A 102 -3.59 -5.63 -9.81
C PRO A 102 -2.59 -6.66 -10.32
N ARG A 103 -3.08 -7.66 -11.05
CA ARG A 103 -2.17 -8.56 -11.78
C ARG A 103 -1.47 -7.73 -12.85
N PRO A 104 -0.14 -7.81 -13.00
CA PRO A 104 0.52 -7.18 -14.13
C PRO A 104 -0.15 -7.69 -15.41
N TYR A 105 -0.55 -6.77 -16.28
CA TYR A 105 -1.11 -7.11 -17.58
C TYR A 105 -0.06 -7.92 -18.35
N ARG A 106 -0.33 -9.20 -18.60
CA ARG A 106 0.52 -10.01 -19.47
C ARG A 106 0.18 -9.60 -20.90
N HIS A 107 1.06 -8.81 -21.53
CA HIS A 107 1.05 -8.66 -22.98
C HIS A 107 1.24 -10.04 -23.59
N SER A 108 0.20 -10.59 -24.21
CA SER A 108 0.35 -11.75 -25.09
C SER A 108 1.05 -11.28 -26.36
N VAL A 109 2.32 -11.62 -26.51
CA VAL A 109 3.08 -11.46 -27.78
C VAL A 109 2.61 -12.49 -28.82
N VAL A 110 1.68 -13.37 -28.46
CA VAL A 110 1.16 -14.40 -29.36
C VAL A 110 0.26 -13.76 -30.40
N GLN A 111 0.75 -13.70 -31.64
CA GLN A 111 -0.04 -13.37 -32.83
C GLN A 111 -1.28 -14.28 -32.87
N SER A 112 -2.44 -13.73 -33.23
CA SER A 112 -3.67 -14.51 -33.31
C SER A 112 -3.47 -15.73 -34.22
N ARG A 113 -3.88 -16.92 -33.76
CA ARG A 113 -3.82 -18.16 -34.57
C ARG A 113 -4.78 -18.15 -35.76
N PHE A 114 -5.75 -17.23 -35.74
CA PHE A 114 -6.85 -17.21 -36.70
C PHE A 114 -6.64 -16.24 -37.85
N ALA A 115 -5.85 -15.19 -37.65
CA ALA A 115 -5.58 -14.18 -38.68
C ALA A 115 -4.29 -13.44 -38.36
N GLU A 116 -3.53 -13.13 -39.41
CA GLU A 116 -2.36 -12.27 -39.32
C GLU A 116 -2.78 -10.84 -38.93
N ASN A 117 -1.99 -10.20 -38.05
CA ASN A 117 -2.19 -8.79 -37.72
C ASN A 117 -1.58 -7.91 -38.82
N LEU A 118 -2.34 -7.68 -39.90
CA LEU A 118 -1.91 -6.87 -41.04
C LEU A 118 -1.76 -5.37 -40.70
N LEU A 119 -2.42 -4.91 -39.63
CA LEU A 119 -2.48 -3.48 -39.31
C LEU A 119 -1.27 -3.01 -38.51
N GLU A 120 -0.66 -3.86 -37.68
CA GLU A 120 0.50 -3.53 -36.84
C GLU A 120 0.43 -2.19 -36.08
N ARG A 121 -0.77 -1.74 -35.71
CA ARG A 121 -1.04 -0.40 -35.11
C ARG A 121 -0.72 0.80 -36.02
N GLN A 122 -0.66 0.61 -37.34
CA GLN A 122 -0.56 1.66 -38.34
C GLN A 122 -1.97 2.16 -38.70
N PHE A 123 -2.43 3.20 -38.02
CA PHE A 123 -3.78 3.77 -38.22
C PHE A 123 -3.82 4.95 -39.20
N GLU A 124 -2.67 5.33 -39.77
CA GLU A 124 -2.59 6.35 -40.82
C GLU A 124 -2.96 5.73 -42.18
N VAL A 125 -4.09 6.16 -42.74
CA VAL A 125 -4.62 5.69 -44.03
C VAL A 125 -4.65 6.82 -45.05
N SER A 126 -4.46 6.50 -46.32
CA SER A 126 -4.41 7.52 -47.39
C SER A 126 -5.79 7.97 -47.87
N ALA A 127 -6.82 7.16 -47.59
CA ALA A 127 -8.21 7.43 -47.96
C ALA A 127 -9.18 6.74 -46.98
N PRO A 128 -10.42 7.24 -46.87
CA PRO A 128 -11.47 6.58 -46.10
C PRO A 128 -11.72 5.13 -46.57
N ASN A 129 -12.28 4.31 -45.68
CA ASN A 129 -12.66 2.91 -45.94
C ASN A 129 -11.50 1.93 -46.22
N GLN A 130 -10.26 2.27 -45.88
CA GLN A 130 -9.12 1.34 -45.99
C GLN A 130 -8.94 0.47 -44.74
N VAL A 131 -9.20 1.02 -43.55
CA VAL A 131 -9.08 0.31 -42.27
C VAL A 131 -10.30 0.59 -41.42
N TRP A 132 -10.93 -0.46 -40.91
CA TRP A 132 -12.09 -0.36 -40.03
C TRP A 132 -11.70 -0.87 -38.65
N CYS A 133 -11.83 -0.02 -37.64
CA CYS A 133 -11.58 -0.39 -36.26
C CYS A 133 -12.91 -0.48 -35.54
N GLY A 134 -13.10 -1.56 -34.77
CA GLY A 134 -14.28 -1.72 -33.94
C GLY A 134 -13.90 -2.27 -32.58
N ASP A 135 -14.68 -1.89 -31.59
CA ASP A 135 -14.64 -2.47 -30.25
C ASP A 135 -16.02 -3.02 -29.89
N ILE A 136 -16.03 -4.14 -29.19
CA ILE A 136 -17.25 -4.73 -28.63
C ILE A 136 -17.12 -4.64 -27.12
N THR A 137 -17.99 -3.85 -26.52
CA THR A 137 -18.08 -3.72 -25.07
C THR A 137 -19.42 -4.23 -24.56
N TYR A 138 -19.46 -4.63 -23.30
CA TYR A 138 -20.67 -5.07 -22.62
C TYR A 138 -21.11 -3.98 -21.65
N ILE A 139 -22.34 -3.53 -21.79
CA ILE A 139 -22.94 -2.53 -20.92
C ILE A 139 -24.08 -3.16 -20.12
N TRP A 140 -24.19 -2.79 -18.84
CA TRP A 140 -25.28 -3.25 -17.98
C TRP A 140 -26.50 -2.36 -18.21
N ALA A 141 -27.57 -2.94 -18.74
CA ALA A 141 -28.83 -2.23 -19.02
C ALA A 141 -29.81 -2.24 -17.84
N GLY A 142 -29.32 -2.52 -16.62
CA GLY A 142 -30.14 -2.61 -15.40
C GLY A 142 -30.70 -4.01 -15.14
N THR A 143 -31.22 -4.69 -16.17
CA THR A 143 -31.81 -6.04 -16.06
C THR A 143 -30.96 -7.14 -16.69
N HIS A 144 -30.21 -6.81 -17.74
CA HIS A 144 -29.34 -7.73 -18.44
C HIS A 144 -28.13 -7.02 -19.04
N TRP A 145 -27.11 -7.80 -19.41
CA TRP A 145 -26.00 -7.32 -20.22
C TRP A 145 -26.43 -7.19 -21.68
N VAL A 146 -26.02 -6.11 -22.35
CA VAL A 146 -26.15 -5.97 -23.80
C VAL A 146 -24.78 -5.74 -24.42
N TYR A 147 -24.62 -6.22 -25.66
CA TYR A 147 -23.41 -6.02 -26.44
C TYR A 147 -23.54 -4.74 -27.25
N LEU A 148 -22.62 -3.81 -27.05
CA LEU A 148 -22.48 -2.60 -27.85
C LEU A 148 -21.28 -2.77 -28.78
N ALA A 149 -21.55 -2.81 -30.09
CA ALA A 149 -20.52 -2.78 -31.12
C ALA A 149 -20.39 -1.34 -31.62
N VAL A 150 -19.20 -0.76 -31.49
CA VAL A 150 -18.88 0.55 -32.06
C VAL A 150 -17.87 0.32 -33.17
N SER A 151 -18.16 0.82 -34.36
CA SER A 151 -17.21 0.82 -35.49
C SER A 151 -16.92 2.27 -35.85
N TYR A 152 -15.65 2.60 -36.04
CA TYR A 152 -15.23 3.91 -36.51
C TYR A 152 -14.22 3.77 -37.65
N THR A 153 -14.35 4.65 -38.63
CA THR A 153 -13.42 4.81 -39.73
C THR A 153 -12.43 5.91 -39.38
N HIS A 154 -11.14 5.62 -39.40
CA HIS A 154 -10.13 6.69 -39.48
C HIS A 154 -10.31 7.40 -40.82
N LEU A 155 -10.43 8.74 -40.78
CA LEU A 155 -10.42 9.61 -41.95
C LEU A 155 -9.00 9.75 -42.50
#